data_AF-A0AAW9AQ65-F1
#
_entry.id   AF-A0AAW9AQ65-F1
#
_cell.length_a   1.000
_cell.length_b   1.000
_cell.length_c   1.000
_cell.angle_alpha   90.00
_cell.angle_beta   90.00
_cell.angle_gamma   90.00
#
_symmetry.space_group_name_H-M   'P 1'
#
loop_
_entity.id
_entity.type
_entity.pdbx_description
1 polymer ?
#
loop_
_entity_poly.entity_id
_entity_poly.type
_entity_poly.pdbx_seq_one_letter_code
_entity_poly.pdbx_strand_id
1 'polypeptide(L)'
;MSLEQSLEYLTKTNLPIESKQQALIDLVILTLTKQKRDALFQQVALYRIKLLKSLFPKHASKSLSALFELMDYRDLVQQYPTGFSEEIRLLEQLAADCYPHWMVFWCQCEIEAIKQKYPSNEAAIPTPLPFDDHSYTSVLIEDIADCDLEVMLPNHAALMPISEAITLSNLELFVQTEQWFEILPLLSLSQKGQHFALLLKSSSSPIMVSSALVQSWHQRNNWLSYSPQFSNEQWQFCFPNHGYSVLNQLGILECRALTHEHTLIGFDAQFQSHVKNSEAVCEVLRLTVGGNIQQKLYFLYLAQKTMMSELYKAGYKLGFTIIEQVFMLNFYQSIDLSAYFHSGYRDINGDGTKTYRGFWNLGMMVEAFQDIQFRDYKHCVRTKRMDKKVNEHA
;
A
#
# COMPACT_ATOMS: atom_id res chain seq x y z
N MET A 1 -19.94 31.79 -4.46
CA MET A 1 -18.92 32.28 -3.50
C MET A 1 -17.57 31.76 -3.96
N SER A 2 -16.51 32.58 -3.89
CA SER A 2 -15.15 32.07 -4.11
C SER A 2 -14.75 31.15 -2.95
N LEU A 3 -13.81 30.24 -3.17
CA LEU A 3 -13.30 29.33 -2.14
C LEU A 3 -12.78 30.14 -0.94
N GLU A 4 -12.01 31.20 -1.19
CA GLU A 4 -11.50 32.13 -0.18
C GLU A 4 -12.60 32.69 0.75
N GLN A 5 -13.71 33.19 0.21
CA GLN A 5 -14.81 33.73 1.02
C GLN A 5 -15.44 32.67 1.93
N SER A 6 -15.58 31.45 1.41
CA SER A 6 -16.14 30.33 2.18
C SER A 6 -15.17 29.84 3.26
N LEU A 7 -13.85 29.85 2.99
CA LEU A 7 -12.83 29.55 3.98
C LEU A 7 -12.82 30.60 5.10
N GLU A 8 -12.85 31.90 4.77
CA GLU A 8 -12.92 32.96 5.78
C GLU A 8 -14.15 32.84 6.68
N TYR A 9 -15.30 32.50 6.09
CA TYR A 9 -16.52 32.27 6.85
C TYR A 9 -16.34 31.09 7.82
N LEU A 10 -15.78 29.98 7.35
CA LEU A 10 -15.55 28.79 8.18
C LEU A 10 -14.56 29.07 9.32
N THR A 11 -13.56 29.92 9.11
CA THR A 11 -12.63 30.38 10.16
C THR A 11 -13.35 31.15 11.27
N LYS A 12 -14.33 31.97 10.91
CA LYS A 12 -15.10 32.81 11.86
C LYS A 12 -16.24 32.04 12.55
N THR A 13 -16.61 30.87 12.04
CA THR A 13 -17.73 30.10 12.58
C THR A 13 -17.27 29.21 13.74
N ASN A 14 -17.98 29.30 14.87
CA ASN A 14 -17.74 28.45 16.03
C ASN A 14 -18.55 27.15 15.93
N LEU A 15 -18.02 26.19 15.18
CA LEU A 15 -18.60 24.84 15.03
C LEU A 15 -17.86 23.82 15.91
N PRO A 16 -18.53 22.74 16.36
CA PRO A 16 -17.84 21.55 16.85
C PRO A 16 -16.81 21.07 15.82
N ILE A 17 -15.70 20.50 16.29
CA ILE A 17 -14.55 20.12 15.44
C ILE A 17 -14.97 19.18 14.30
N GLU A 18 -15.82 18.19 14.58
CA GLU A 18 -16.33 17.22 13.61
C GLU A 18 -17.16 17.89 12.51
N SER A 19 -18.04 18.82 12.90
CA SER A 19 -18.85 19.61 11.94
C SER A 19 -17.98 20.54 11.10
N LYS A 20 -16.92 21.11 11.68
CA LYS A 20 -15.97 21.97 10.97
C LYS A 20 -15.12 21.17 9.97
N GLN A 21 -14.68 19.97 10.36
CA GLN A 21 -14.00 19.02 9.49
C GLN A 21 -14.86 18.68 8.26
N GLN A 22 -16.11 18.25 8.49
CA GLN A 22 -17.01 17.91 7.38
C GLN A 22 -17.27 19.11 6.47
N ALA A 23 -17.55 20.28 7.03
CA ALA A 23 -17.76 21.49 6.24
C ALA A 23 -16.53 21.89 5.40
N LEU A 24 -15.32 21.68 5.92
CA LEU A 24 -14.08 21.93 5.19
C LEU A 24 -13.91 20.95 4.02
N ILE A 25 -14.15 19.66 4.26
CA ILE A 25 -14.10 18.62 3.23
C ILE A 25 -15.11 18.93 2.11
N ASP A 26 -16.38 19.17 2.48
CA ASP A 26 -17.45 19.47 1.53
C ASP A 26 -17.11 20.70 0.69
N LEU A 27 -16.59 21.75 1.33
CA LEU A 27 -16.15 22.96 0.64
C LEU A 27 -15.06 22.66 -0.39
N VAL A 28 -14.05 21.88 -0.03
CA VAL A 28 -12.97 21.50 -0.94
C VAL A 28 -13.50 20.66 -2.12
N ILE A 29 -14.33 19.65 -1.84
CA ILE A 29 -14.87 18.76 -2.88
C ILE A 29 -15.79 19.52 -3.84
N LEU A 30 -16.63 20.41 -3.33
CA LEU A 30 -17.59 21.19 -4.14
C LEU A 30 -16.91 22.25 -5.01
N THR A 31 -15.78 22.81 -4.57
CA THR A 31 -15.14 23.95 -5.25
C THR A 31 -13.97 23.54 -6.14
N LEU A 32 -13.24 22.48 -5.78
CA LEU A 32 -12.06 22.04 -6.51
C LEU A 32 -12.34 20.77 -7.30
N THR A 33 -12.13 20.85 -8.61
CA THR A 33 -12.02 19.65 -9.46
C THR A 33 -10.92 18.72 -8.94
N LYS A 34 -11.07 17.40 -9.12
CA LYS A 34 -10.06 16.40 -8.73
C LYS A 34 -8.62 16.81 -9.11
N GLN A 35 -8.38 17.20 -10.36
CA GLN A 35 -7.04 17.59 -10.82
C GLN A 35 -6.46 18.79 -10.05
N LYS A 36 -7.27 19.82 -9.79
CA LYS A 36 -6.84 20.99 -9.01
C LYS A 36 -6.58 20.62 -7.54
N ARG A 37 -7.44 19.78 -6.96
CA ARG A 37 -7.29 19.28 -5.59
C ARG A 37 -6.01 18.46 -5.44
N ASP A 38 -5.76 17.50 -6.33
CA ASP A 38 -4.55 16.67 -6.35
C ASP A 38 -3.28 17.55 -6.41
N ALA A 39 -3.25 18.51 -7.35
CA ALA A 39 -2.13 19.42 -7.51
C ALA A 39 -1.87 20.27 -6.26
N LEU A 40 -2.92 20.83 -5.66
CA LEU A 40 -2.84 21.64 -4.44
C LEU A 40 -2.32 20.80 -3.27
N PHE A 41 -2.93 19.64 -3.03
CA PHE A 41 -2.56 18.75 -1.93
C PHE A 41 -1.12 18.28 -2.03
N GLN A 42 -0.69 17.88 -3.23
CA GLN A 42 0.68 17.49 -3.49
C GLN A 42 1.65 18.66 -3.29
N GLN A 43 1.31 19.87 -3.75
CA GLN A 43 2.15 21.07 -3.61
C GLN A 43 2.42 21.41 -2.14
N VAL A 44 1.37 21.44 -1.32
CA VAL A 44 1.49 21.72 0.12
C VAL A 44 2.26 20.60 0.83
N ALA A 45 1.96 19.34 0.52
CA ALA A 45 2.67 18.19 1.08
C ALA A 45 4.17 18.24 0.78
N LEU A 46 4.56 18.46 -0.47
CA LEU A 46 5.97 18.54 -0.87
C LEU A 46 6.71 19.68 -0.18
N TYR A 47 6.06 20.84 -0.04
CA TYR A 47 6.63 21.97 0.70
C TYR A 47 6.89 21.59 2.17
N ARG A 48 5.90 21.02 2.85
CA ARG A 48 6.02 20.64 4.26
C ARG A 48 7.01 19.51 4.50
N ILE A 49 7.05 18.52 3.61
CA ILE A 49 8.06 17.45 3.63
C ILE A 49 9.46 18.06 3.52
N LYS A 50 9.71 18.95 2.55
CA LYS A 50 11.01 19.59 2.37
C LYS A 50 11.41 20.42 3.59
N LEU A 51 10.47 21.18 4.15
CA LEU A 51 10.68 21.97 5.35
C LEU A 51 11.04 21.08 6.55
N LEU A 52 10.24 20.06 6.84
CA LEU A 52 10.49 19.14 7.96
C LEU A 52 11.83 18.41 7.83
N LYS A 53 12.21 17.98 6.62
CA LYS A 53 13.53 17.40 6.38
C LYS A 53 14.67 18.39 6.59
N SER A 54 14.46 19.67 6.30
CA SER A 54 15.43 20.73 6.56
C SER A 54 15.55 21.05 8.05
N LEU A 55 14.44 21.06 8.79
CA LEU A 55 14.42 21.32 10.23
C LEU A 55 14.96 20.12 11.02
N PHE A 56 14.71 18.90 10.55
CA PHE A 56 15.09 17.65 11.20
C PHE A 56 15.87 16.70 10.28
N PRO A 57 17.10 17.05 9.85
CA PRO A 57 17.86 16.25 8.87
C PRO A 57 18.08 14.79 9.27
N LYS A 58 18.21 14.51 10.57
CA LYS A 58 18.36 13.14 11.10
C LYS A 58 17.16 12.23 10.83
N HIS A 59 16.00 12.80 10.53
CA HIS A 59 14.75 12.09 10.27
C HIS A 59 14.39 12.05 8.78
N ALA A 60 15.26 12.53 7.89
CA ALA A 60 14.96 12.71 6.47
C ALA A 60 14.61 11.41 5.71
N SER A 61 15.00 10.27 6.27
CA SER A 61 14.77 8.93 5.73
C SER A 61 13.70 8.13 6.50
N LYS A 62 13.02 8.74 7.47
CA LYS A 62 11.85 8.13 8.13
C LYS A 62 10.62 8.19 7.23
N SER A 63 9.59 7.44 7.60
CA SER A 63 8.27 7.51 6.98
C SER A 63 7.66 8.90 7.09
N LEU A 64 6.70 9.20 6.22
CA LEU A 64 5.93 10.45 6.27
C LEU A 64 5.12 10.56 7.56
N SER A 65 4.59 9.45 8.11
CA SER A 65 3.91 9.49 9.41
C SER A 65 4.85 10.03 10.50
N ALA A 66 6.01 9.38 10.67
CA ALA A 66 7.00 9.81 11.66
C ALA A 66 7.54 11.22 11.41
N LEU A 67 7.62 11.68 10.15
CA LEU A 67 8.09 13.02 9.80
C LEU A 67 7.09 14.11 10.20
N PHE A 68 5.79 13.89 9.94
CA PHE A 68 4.73 14.85 10.26
C PHE A 68 4.37 14.87 11.76
N GLU A 69 4.82 13.88 12.54
CA GLU A 69 4.69 13.86 14.01
C GLU A 69 5.84 14.56 14.76
N LEU A 70 6.90 15.02 14.07
CA LEU A 70 8.05 15.68 14.72
C LEU A 70 7.71 17.01 15.37
N MET A 71 6.62 17.64 14.95
CA MET A 71 6.16 18.93 15.42
C MET A 71 4.65 19.00 15.25
N ASP A 72 3.95 19.62 16.21
CA ASP A 72 2.53 19.90 16.05
C ASP A 72 2.28 20.69 14.76
N TYR A 73 1.34 20.23 13.94
CA TYR A 73 1.17 20.79 12.61
C TYR A 73 0.64 22.22 12.65
N ARG A 74 -0.15 22.60 13.66
CA ARG A 74 -0.59 23.98 13.85
C ARG A 74 0.60 24.89 14.15
N ASP A 75 1.49 24.45 15.04
CA ASP A 75 2.72 25.19 15.33
C ASP A 75 3.61 25.30 14.09
N LEU A 76 3.74 24.23 13.29
CA LEU A 76 4.52 24.22 12.05
C LEU A 76 3.98 25.25 11.04
N VAL A 77 2.66 25.31 10.87
CA VAL A 77 2.01 26.25 9.95
C VAL A 77 2.16 27.70 10.43
N GLN A 78 2.05 27.95 11.74
CA GLN A 78 2.17 29.29 12.33
C GLN A 78 3.61 29.81 12.33
N GLN A 79 4.59 28.98 12.70
CA GLN A 79 6.00 29.39 12.79
C GLN A 79 6.66 29.50 11.41
N TYR A 80 6.22 28.67 10.46
CA TYR A 80 6.78 28.62 9.11
C TYR A 80 5.68 28.75 8.06
N PRO A 81 5.10 29.94 7.88
CA PRO A 81 4.04 30.15 6.90
C PRO A 81 4.53 29.85 5.47
N THR A 82 3.65 29.33 4.62
CA THR A 82 3.95 29.10 3.21
C THR A 82 3.99 30.40 2.42
N GLY A 83 4.76 30.43 1.33
CA GLY A 83 4.72 31.51 0.32
C GLY A 83 3.59 31.35 -0.71
N PHE A 84 2.59 30.52 -0.44
CA PHE A 84 1.46 30.27 -1.34
C PHE A 84 0.43 31.40 -1.28
N SER A 85 -0.54 31.39 -2.20
CA SER A 85 -1.66 32.34 -2.23
C SER A 85 -2.46 32.29 -0.92
N GLU A 86 -3.13 33.41 -0.59
CA GLU A 86 -3.95 33.52 0.62
C GLU A 86 -4.99 32.40 0.75
N GLU A 87 -5.64 32.03 -0.35
CA GLU A 87 -6.60 30.91 -0.40
C GLU A 87 -5.99 29.58 0.11
N ILE A 88 -4.79 29.23 -0.34
CA ILE A 88 -4.08 28.00 0.07
C ILE A 88 -3.65 28.10 1.53
N ARG A 89 -3.19 29.29 1.96
CA ARG A 89 -2.80 29.53 3.36
C ARG A 89 -3.98 29.38 4.31
N LEU A 90 -5.14 29.94 3.96
CA LEU A 90 -6.37 29.81 4.74
C LEU A 90 -6.83 28.35 4.82
N LEU A 91 -6.78 27.63 3.70
CA LEU A 91 -7.10 26.20 3.66
C LEU A 91 -6.15 25.39 4.56
N GLU A 92 -4.85 25.63 4.46
CA GLU A 92 -3.84 24.95 5.28
C GLU A 92 -4.03 25.26 6.77
N GLN A 93 -4.31 26.51 7.14
CA GLN A 93 -4.57 26.90 8.52
C GLN A 93 -5.82 26.20 9.07
N LEU A 94 -6.91 26.19 8.32
CA LEU A 94 -8.13 25.47 8.71
C LEU A 94 -7.89 23.97 8.85
N ALA A 95 -7.11 23.37 7.94
CA ALA A 95 -6.73 21.98 8.04
C ALA A 95 -5.89 21.73 9.30
N ALA A 96 -4.93 22.59 9.63
CA ALA A 96 -4.11 22.48 10.84
C ALA A 96 -4.91 22.72 12.14
N ASP A 97 -6.00 23.46 12.07
CA ASP A 97 -6.90 23.62 13.20
C ASP A 97 -7.77 22.38 13.44
N CYS A 98 -8.04 21.61 12.38
CA CYS A 98 -9.02 20.52 12.38
C CYS A 98 -8.41 19.12 12.38
N TYR A 99 -7.19 18.94 11.86
CA TYR A 99 -6.57 17.65 11.64
C TYR A 99 -5.17 17.59 12.27
N PRO A 100 -4.69 16.40 12.66
CA PRO A 100 -3.35 16.23 13.21
C PRO A 100 -2.25 16.76 12.29
N HIS A 101 -2.39 16.54 10.98
CA HIS A 101 -1.53 17.11 9.96
C HIS A 101 -2.14 17.03 8.56
N TRP A 102 -1.50 17.70 7.60
CA TRP A 102 -1.94 17.77 6.19
C TRP A 102 -2.28 16.43 5.55
N MET A 103 -1.44 15.41 5.76
CA MET A 103 -1.64 14.11 5.11
C MET A 103 -2.93 13.40 5.57
N VAL A 104 -3.37 13.61 6.82
CA VAL A 104 -4.67 13.10 7.30
C VAL A 104 -5.81 13.81 6.59
N PHE A 105 -5.72 15.15 6.49
CA PHE A 105 -6.73 15.94 5.79
C PHE A 105 -6.87 15.56 4.31
N TRP A 106 -5.74 15.40 3.62
CA TRP A 106 -5.71 14.91 2.23
C TRP A 106 -6.42 13.55 2.13
N CYS A 107 -6.02 12.58 2.95
CA CYS A 107 -6.63 11.24 2.94
C CYS A 107 -8.15 11.29 3.11
N GLN A 108 -8.64 12.06 4.09
CA GLN A 108 -10.08 12.19 4.35
C GLN A 108 -10.82 12.83 3.17
N CYS A 109 -10.25 13.86 2.54
CA CYS A 109 -10.85 14.47 1.37
C CYS A 109 -10.99 13.47 0.20
N GLU A 110 -10.01 12.60 -0.03
CA GLU A 110 -10.10 11.61 -1.11
C GLU A 110 -11.10 10.48 -0.79
N ILE A 111 -11.15 10.02 0.47
CA ILE A 111 -12.16 9.06 0.92
C ILE A 111 -13.56 9.62 0.71
N GLU A 112 -13.81 10.83 1.21
CA GLU A 112 -15.12 11.46 1.10
C GLU A 112 -15.49 11.81 -0.34
N ALA A 113 -14.53 12.21 -1.19
CA ALA A 113 -14.80 12.42 -2.61
C ALA A 113 -15.33 11.16 -3.31
N ILE A 114 -14.81 9.98 -2.94
CA ILE A 114 -15.31 8.70 -3.47
C ILE A 114 -16.68 8.37 -2.86
N LYS A 115 -16.84 8.49 -1.54
CA LYS A 115 -18.09 8.16 -0.84
C LYS A 115 -19.27 9.06 -1.24
N GLN A 116 -19.03 10.34 -1.51
CA GLN A 116 -20.06 11.26 -2.02
C GLN A 116 -20.48 10.91 -3.46
N LYS A 117 -19.56 10.41 -4.27
CA LYS A 117 -19.85 9.96 -5.64
C LYS A 117 -20.61 8.62 -5.65
N TYR A 118 -20.32 7.75 -4.68
CA TYR A 118 -20.94 6.43 -4.54
C TYR A 118 -21.52 6.25 -3.12
N PRO A 119 -22.67 6.88 -2.80
CA PRO A 119 -23.24 6.82 -1.47
C PRO A 119 -23.63 5.38 -1.09
N SER A 120 -23.17 4.94 0.09
CA SER A 120 -23.48 3.60 0.61
C SER A 120 -24.97 3.45 0.89
N ASN A 121 -25.56 2.33 0.48
CA ASN A 121 -26.93 1.99 0.89
C ASN A 121 -26.89 1.20 2.19
N GLU A 122 -27.04 1.88 3.34
CA GLU A 122 -27.06 1.23 4.66
C GLU A 122 -28.21 0.21 4.83
N ALA A 123 -29.26 0.30 4.01
CA ALA A 123 -30.36 -0.67 4.02
C ALA A 123 -30.04 -1.96 3.25
N ALA A 124 -28.92 -2.02 2.51
CA ALA A 124 -28.47 -3.24 1.89
C ALA A 124 -27.93 -4.20 2.97
N ILE A 125 -28.63 -5.31 3.19
CA ILE A 125 -28.18 -6.36 4.10
C ILE A 125 -26.82 -6.86 3.61
N PRO A 126 -25.75 -6.83 4.43
CA PRO A 126 -24.45 -7.34 4.03
C PRO A 126 -24.59 -8.79 3.57
N THR A 127 -24.15 -9.08 2.34
CA THR A 127 -24.04 -10.47 1.90
C THR A 127 -23.06 -11.16 2.84
N PRO A 128 -23.45 -12.24 3.55
CA PRO A 128 -22.54 -12.91 4.45
C PRO A 128 -21.37 -13.45 3.64
N LEU A 129 -20.15 -13.02 3.98
CA LEU A 129 -18.94 -13.47 3.29
C LEU A 129 -18.53 -14.85 3.83
N PRO A 130 -18.60 -15.93 3.01
CA PRO A 130 -18.31 -17.28 3.47
C PRO A 130 -16.80 -17.49 3.69
N PHE A 131 -16.46 -18.42 4.59
CA PHE A 131 -15.10 -18.93 4.79
C PHE A 131 -14.88 -20.21 3.98
N ASP A 132 -15.11 -20.12 2.66
CA ASP A 132 -14.97 -21.23 1.71
C ASP A 132 -14.25 -20.74 0.44
N ASP A 133 -13.11 -21.37 0.12
CA ASP A 133 -12.24 -20.94 -0.97
C ASP A 133 -13.00 -20.98 -2.32
N HIS A 134 -13.93 -21.94 -2.49
CA HIS A 134 -14.70 -22.12 -3.73
C HIS A 134 -15.71 -21.01 -3.99
N SER A 135 -16.12 -20.29 -2.95
CA SER A 135 -17.04 -19.15 -3.05
C SER A 135 -16.41 -17.93 -3.71
N TYR A 136 -15.08 -17.89 -3.88
CA TYR A 136 -14.36 -16.76 -4.44
C TYR A 136 -13.76 -17.06 -5.81
N THR A 137 -13.51 -16.01 -6.58
CA THR A 137 -12.74 -16.03 -7.81
C THR A 137 -11.67 -14.95 -7.77
N SER A 138 -10.51 -15.25 -8.32
CA SER A 138 -9.41 -14.30 -8.50
C SER A 138 -9.27 -13.92 -9.96
N VAL A 139 -8.78 -12.72 -10.21
CA VAL A 139 -8.44 -12.25 -11.55
C VAL A 139 -7.23 -11.33 -11.48
N LEU A 140 -6.36 -11.42 -12.49
CA LEU A 140 -5.34 -10.43 -12.78
C LEU A 140 -5.85 -9.53 -13.89
N ILE A 141 -6.06 -8.24 -13.60
CA ILE A 141 -6.62 -7.25 -14.53
C ILE A 141 -5.47 -6.39 -15.03
N GLU A 142 -5.24 -6.32 -16.34
CA GLU A 142 -4.10 -5.60 -16.94
C GLU A 142 -4.12 -4.09 -16.70
N ASP A 143 -5.28 -3.45 -16.86
CA ASP A 143 -5.49 -2.06 -16.46
C ASP A 143 -6.88 -1.89 -15.82
N ILE A 144 -6.90 -1.57 -14.53
CA ILE A 144 -8.14 -1.30 -13.79
C ILE A 144 -8.83 0.01 -14.19
N ALA A 145 -8.13 0.93 -14.86
CA ALA A 145 -8.71 2.18 -15.35
C ALA A 145 -9.65 1.94 -16.55
N ASP A 146 -9.30 0.96 -17.39
CA ASP A 146 -10.04 0.59 -18.61
C ASP A 146 -10.95 -0.64 -18.40
N CYS A 147 -11.13 -1.08 -17.15
CA CYS A 147 -11.93 -2.24 -16.80
C CYS A 147 -13.37 -1.85 -16.43
N ASP A 148 -14.35 -2.38 -17.16
CA ASP A 148 -15.78 -2.17 -16.92
C ASP A 148 -16.33 -2.90 -15.67
N LEU A 149 -15.48 -3.54 -14.87
CA LEU A 149 -15.90 -4.29 -13.70
C LEU A 149 -16.34 -3.35 -12.57
N GLU A 150 -17.61 -3.44 -12.20
CA GLU A 150 -18.16 -2.78 -11.03
C GLU A 150 -18.25 -3.75 -9.84
N VAL A 151 -17.85 -3.28 -8.65
CA VAL A 151 -17.79 -4.08 -7.43
C VAL A 151 -18.35 -3.30 -6.24
N MET A 152 -18.74 -4.02 -5.19
CA MET A 152 -18.94 -3.47 -3.84
C MET A 152 -17.76 -3.84 -2.93
N LEU A 153 -17.66 -3.16 -1.79
CA LEU A 153 -16.70 -3.50 -0.74
C LEU A 153 -17.43 -4.06 0.50
N PRO A 154 -16.79 -4.91 1.32
CA PRO A 154 -17.38 -5.42 2.56
C PRO A 154 -17.86 -4.33 3.53
N ASN A 155 -17.19 -3.18 3.54
CA ASN A 155 -17.46 -2.08 4.47
C ASN A 155 -18.14 -0.87 3.80
N HIS A 156 -18.47 -0.96 2.50
CA HIS A 156 -19.10 0.13 1.75
C HIS A 156 -20.02 -0.46 0.67
N ALA A 157 -21.32 -0.49 0.96
CA ALA A 157 -22.34 -1.12 0.15
C ALA A 157 -22.84 -0.18 -0.97
N ALA A 158 -21.92 0.27 -1.81
CA ALA A 158 -22.21 0.98 -3.05
C ALA A 158 -21.48 0.29 -4.20
N LEU A 159 -22.18 0.11 -5.32
CA LEU A 159 -21.59 -0.38 -6.56
C LEU A 159 -20.74 0.75 -7.17
N MET A 160 -19.48 0.45 -7.48
CA MET A 160 -18.55 1.40 -8.09
C MET A 160 -17.54 0.69 -9.00
N PRO A 161 -16.90 1.41 -9.95
CA PRO A 161 -15.81 0.86 -10.74
C PRO A 161 -14.69 0.31 -9.86
N ILE A 162 -14.08 -0.80 -10.27
CA ILE A 162 -13.04 -1.46 -9.49
C ILE A 162 -11.86 -0.54 -9.16
N SER A 163 -11.52 0.41 -10.02
CA SER A 163 -10.48 1.42 -9.76
C SER A 163 -10.81 2.33 -8.57
N GLU A 164 -12.07 2.73 -8.40
CA GLU A 164 -12.52 3.51 -7.25
C GLU A 164 -12.57 2.63 -5.99
N ALA A 165 -13.00 1.37 -6.11
CA ALA A 165 -13.04 0.42 -4.99
C ALA A 165 -11.64 0.09 -4.43
N ILE A 166 -10.65 -0.11 -5.32
CA ILE A 166 -9.24 -0.32 -4.95
C ILE A 166 -8.68 0.95 -4.30
N THR A 167 -8.97 2.12 -4.87
CA THR A 167 -8.53 3.40 -4.31
C THR A 167 -9.08 3.62 -2.91
N LEU A 168 -10.38 3.42 -2.69
CA LEU A 168 -11.01 3.54 -1.38
C LEU A 168 -10.42 2.54 -0.39
N SER A 169 -10.26 1.27 -0.79
CA SER A 169 -9.66 0.23 0.06
C SER A 169 -8.22 0.58 0.46
N ASN A 170 -7.42 1.12 -0.46
CA ASN A 170 -6.04 1.54 -0.17
C ASN A 170 -6.00 2.75 0.77
N LEU A 171 -6.90 3.73 0.59
CA LEU A 171 -6.99 4.90 1.45
C LEU A 171 -7.40 4.51 2.88
N GLU A 172 -8.46 3.72 3.04
CA GLU A 172 -8.95 3.32 4.37
C GLU A 172 -7.98 2.39 5.11
N LEU A 173 -7.42 1.40 4.41
CA LEU A 173 -6.49 0.45 5.04
C LEU A 173 -5.11 1.07 5.23
N PHE A 174 -4.40 1.36 4.14
CA PHE A 174 -2.98 1.73 4.25
C PHE A 174 -2.76 3.14 4.75
N VAL A 175 -3.58 4.11 4.31
CA VAL A 175 -3.31 5.52 4.62
C VAL A 175 -3.97 5.93 5.92
N GLN A 176 -5.27 5.66 6.10
CA GLN A 176 -6.00 6.06 7.29
C GLN A 176 -5.65 5.18 8.51
N THR A 177 -5.62 3.85 8.35
CA THR A 177 -5.37 2.93 9.47
C THR A 177 -3.88 2.74 9.72
N GLU A 178 -3.10 2.40 8.68
CA GLU A 178 -1.68 2.05 8.81
C GLU A 178 -0.73 3.24 8.59
N GLN A 179 -1.26 4.44 8.31
CA GLN A 179 -0.50 5.69 8.16
C GLN A 179 0.63 5.69 7.11
N TRP A 180 0.54 4.85 6.08
CA TRP A 180 1.44 4.87 4.92
C TRP A 180 1.12 6.03 3.97
N PHE A 181 1.37 7.26 4.43
CA PHE A 181 1.08 8.48 3.67
C PHE A 181 1.87 8.61 2.36
N GLU A 182 2.94 7.82 2.17
CA GLU A 182 3.68 7.68 0.91
C GLU A 182 2.79 7.26 -0.27
N ILE A 183 1.64 6.64 0.00
CA ILE A 183 0.67 6.26 -1.02
C ILE A 183 -0.06 7.47 -1.62
N LEU A 184 -0.27 8.55 -0.85
CA LEU A 184 -1.09 9.69 -1.30
C LEU A 184 -0.54 10.37 -2.57
N PRO A 185 0.75 10.73 -2.66
CA PRO A 185 1.33 11.26 -3.91
C PRO A 185 1.32 10.25 -5.07
N LEU A 186 1.09 8.98 -4.79
CA LEU A 186 1.10 7.86 -5.73
C LEU A 186 -0.30 7.23 -5.86
N LEU A 187 -1.35 7.98 -5.55
CA LEU A 187 -2.72 7.47 -5.54
C LEU A 187 -3.18 7.02 -6.92
N SER A 188 -2.64 7.63 -7.99
CA SER A 188 -2.90 7.20 -9.36
C SER A 188 -2.57 5.72 -9.61
N LEU A 189 -1.60 5.13 -8.89
CA LEU A 189 -1.30 3.69 -8.98
C LEU A 189 -2.40 2.80 -8.39
N SER A 190 -3.29 3.34 -7.56
CA SER A 190 -4.50 2.66 -7.10
C SER A 190 -5.66 2.75 -8.09
N GLN A 191 -5.52 3.58 -9.13
CA GLN A 191 -6.58 3.91 -10.08
C GLN A 191 -6.33 3.34 -11.49
N LYS A 192 -5.11 2.88 -11.77
CA LYS A 192 -4.69 2.37 -13.09
C LYS A 192 -3.62 1.28 -12.96
N GLY A 193 -3.35 0.64 -14.09
CA GLY A 193 -2.33 -0.40 -14.23
C GLY A 193 -2.83 -1.77 -13.76
N GLN A 194 -1.89 -2.70 -13.66
CA GLN A 194 -2.23 -4.10 -13.42
C GLN A 194 -2.51 -4.36 -11.94
N HIS A 195 -3.65 -4.97 -11.63
CA HIS A 195 -4.01 -5.34 -10.27
C HIS A 195 -4.53 -6.77 -10.21
N PHE A 196 -4.15 -7.47 -9.15
CA PHE A 196 -4.86 -8.65 -8.70
C PHE A 196 -6.13 -8.23 -7.95
N ALA A 197 -7.23 -8.95 -8.14
CA ALA A 197 -8.45 -8.79 -7.37
C ALA A 197 -9.05 -10.15 -6.96
N LEU A 198 -9.51 -10.24 -5.73
CA LEU A 198 -10.25 -11.38 -5.18
C LEU A 198 -11.71 -10.97 -4.95
N LEU A 199 -12.62 -11.69 -5.59
CA LEU A 199 -14.03 -11.36 -5.67
C LEU A 199 -14.88 -12.50 -5.11
N LEU A 200 -15.93 -12.18 -4.35
CA LEU A 200 -16.99 -13.14 -4.05
C LEU A 200 -17.77 -13.45 -5.34
N LYS A 201 -17.95 -14.72 -5.67
CA LYS A 201 -18.83 -15.15 -6.77
C LYS A 201 -20.28 -14.81 -6.39
N SER A 202 -20.85 -13.81 -7.06
CA SER A 202 -22.22 -13.36 -6.86
C SER A 202 -22.92 -13.26 -8.20
N SER A 203 -24.22 -13.55 -8.22
CA SER A 203 -25.05 -13.50 -9.43
C SER A 203 -25.56 -12.10 -9.77
N SER A 204 -25.50 -11.14 -8.84
CA SER A 204 -26.03 -9.78 -9.03
C SER A 204 -24.95 -8.70 -9.00
N SER A 205 -24.06 -8.73 -8.00
CA SER A 205 -22.99 -7.74 -7.85
C SER A 205 -21.80 -8.37 -7.12
N PRO A 206 -20.60 -8.41 -7.73
CA PRO A 206 -19.42 -8.98 -7.10
C PRO A 206 -18.96 -8.10 -5.93
N ILE A 207 -18.46 -8.74 -4.87
CA ILE A 207 -17.86 -8.04 -3.72
C ILE A 207 -16.36 -8.26 -3.79
N MET A 208 -15.58 -7.18 -3.89
CA MET A 208 -14.13 -7.25 -3.84
C MET A 208 -13.67 -7.32 -2.39
N VAL A 209 -13.02 -8.42 -2.03
CA VAL A 209 -12.53 -8.66 -0.65
C VAL A 209 -11.03 -8.46 -0.52
N SER A 210 -10.28 -8.40 -1.62
CA SER A 210 -8.85 -8.12 -1.62
C SER A 210 -8.39 -7.61 -2.99
N SER A 211 -7.35 -6.79 -3.00
CA SER A 211 -6.63 -6.37 -4.21
C SER A 211 -5.14 -6.21 -3.94
N ALA A 212 -4.31 -6.28 -4.98
CA ALA A 212 -2.90 -5.92 -4.91
C ALA A 212 -2.43 -5.29 -6.23
N LEU A 213 -1.56 -4.28 -6.14
CA LEU A 213 -0.89 -3.68 -7.29
C LEU A 213 0.22 -4.61 -7.79
N VAL A 214 0.24 -4.86 -9.09
CA VAL A 214 1.27 -5.67 -9.76
C VAL A 214 1.95 -4.80 -10.81
N GLN A 215 3.27 -4.65 -10.70
CA GLN A 215 4.06 -3.85 -11.64
C GLN A 215 5.06 -4.76 -12.34
N SER A 216 4.97 -4.91 -13.66
CA SER A 216 5.97 -5.70 -14.39
C SER A 216 7.30 -4.95 -14.50
N TRP A 217 8.37 -5.66 -14.87
CA TRP A 217 9.74 -5.12 -14.97
C TRP A 217 9.89 -3.87 -15.86
N HIS A 218 9.08 -3.74 -16.92
CA HIS A 218 9.14 -2.56 -17.79
C HIS A 218 8.82 -1.25 -17.04
N GLN A 219 8.12 -1.35 -15.90
CA GLN A 219 7.77 -0.23 -15.01
C GLN A 219 8.75 -0.06 -13.84
N ARG A 220 9.90 -0.76 -13.83
CA ARG A 220 10.83 -0.79 -12.68
C ARG A 220 11.32 0.56 -12.18
N ASN A 221 11.34 1.58 -13.04
CA ASN A 221 11.71 2.94 -12.64
C ASN A 221 10.72 3.56 -11.64
N ASN A 222 9.51 3.00 -11.56
CA ASN A 222 8.46 3.38 -10.62
C ASN A 222 8.30 2.37 -9.48
N TRP A 223 9.19 1.37 -9.36
CA TRP A 223 9.09 0.37 -8.31
C TRP A 223 9.46 0.94 -6.96
N LEU A 224 8.67 0.56 -5.95
CA LEU A 224 8.90 1.02 -4.60
C LEU A 224 10.18 0.42 -4.01
N SER A 225 10.48 -0.83 -4.37
CA SER A 225 11.69 -1.57 -3.96
C SER A 225 12.98 -0.82 -4.30
N TYR A 226 13.00 -0.05 -5.39
CA TYR A 226 14.17 0.73 -5.81
C TYR A 226 14.08 2.21 -5.44
N SER A 227 13.03 2.63 -4.73
CA SER A 227 12.90 4.02 -4.32
C SER A 227 13.91 4.35 -3.20
N PRO A 228 14.32 5.62 -3.04
CA PRO A 228 15.29 6.02 -2.02
C PRO A 228 14.89 5.67 -0.59
N GLN A 229 13.59 5.46 -0.31
CA GLN A 229 13.10 5.04 1.00
C GLN A 229 13.42 3.57 1.29
N PHE A 230 13.36 2.70 0.28
CA PHE A 230 13.50 1.24 0.38
C PHE A 230 14.83 0.69 -0.17
N SER A 231 15.66 1.55 -0.78
CA SER A 231 17.02 1.25 -1.18
C SER A 231 17.94 2.42 -0.82
N ASN A 232 18.56 2.34 0.37
CA ASN A 232 19.55 3.30 0.87
C ASN A 232 20.51 2.61 1.86
N GLU A 233 21.56 3.30 2.28
CA GLU A 233 22.62 2.76 3.14
C GLU A 233 22.15 2.29 4.53
N GLN A 234 20.95 2.69 4.97
CA GLN A 234 20.41 2.28 6.27
C GLN A 234 19.69 0.93 6.21
N TRP A 235 19.48 0.37 5.01
CA TRP A 235 18.95 -0.98 4.86
C TRP A 235 20.03 -2.02 5.08
N GLN A 236 19.74 -2.99 5.96
CA GLN A 236 20.64 -4.10 6.22
C GLN A 236 20.46 -5.14 5.13
N PHE A 237 21.54 -5.46 4.42
CA PHE A 237 21.56 -6.49 3.39
C PHE A 237 21.54 -7.88 4.04
N CYS A 238 20.64 -8.75 3.61
CA CYS A 238 20.48 -10.10 4.16
C CYS A 238 20.06 -11.13 3.10
N PHE A 239 20.64 -11.02 1.90
CA PHE A 239 20.31 -11.95 0.82
C PHE A 239 20.98 -13.33 1.06
N PRO A 240 20.20 -14.43 1.10
CA PRO A 240 20.77 -15.73 1.45
C PRO A 240 21.46 -16.41 0.26
N ASN A 241 22.45 -17.25 0.54
CA ASN A 241 23.26 -17.91 -0.49
C ASN A 241 22.45 -18.77 -1.47
N HIS A 242 21.38 -19.43 -1.00
CA HIS A 242 20.52 -20.23 -1.88
C HIS A 242 19.71 -19.35 -2.84
N GLY A 243 19.47 -18.07 -2.51
CA GLY A 243 18.77 -17.12 -3.36
C GLY A 243 19.45 -16.94 -4.71
N TYR A 244 20.80 -16.92 -4.76
CA TYR A 244 21.54 -16.86 -6.03
C TYR A 244 21.26 -18.07 -6.92
N SER A 245 21.18 -19.28 -6.33
CA SER A 245 20.85 -20.51 -7.05
C SER A 245 19.42 -20.48 -7.56
N VAL A 246 18.47 -20.01 -6.75
CA VAL A 246 17.04 -19.88 -7.14
C VAL A 246 16.89 -18.95 -8.33
N LEU A 247 17.49 -17.75 -8.29
CA LEU A 247 17.41 -16.79 -9.39
C LEU A 247 17.97 -17.34 -10.71
N ASN A 248 19.06 -18.11 -10.65
CA ASN A 248 19.64 -18.78 -11.82
C ASN A 248 18.71 -19.90 -12.33
N GLN A 249 18.15 -20.74 -11.45
CA GLN A 249 17.25 -21.84 -11.82
C GLN A 249 15.95 -21.34 -12.47
N LEU A 250 15.42 -20.21 -12.00
CA LEU A 250 14.26 -19.56 -12.62
C LEU A 250 14.56 -18.97 -14.01
N GLY A 251 15.86 -18.87 -14.38
CA GLY A 251 16.31 -18.28 -15.63
C GLY A 251 16.12 -16.76 -15.68
N ILE A 252 16.09 -16.09 -14.52
CA ILE A 252 15.94 -14.63 -14.44
C ILE A 252 17.22 -13.92 -14.85
N LEU A 253 18.37 -14.47 -14.46
CA LEU A 253 19.70 -13.89 -14.63
C LEU A 253 20.52 -14.65 -15.66
N GLU A 254 21.53 -14.00 -16.22
CA GLU A 254 22.63 -14.72 -16.87
C GLU A 254 23.42 -15.55 -15.84
N CYS A 255 23.86 -16.74 -16.23
CA CYS A 255 24.49 -17.69 -15.31
C CYS A 255 25.72 -17.05 -14.65
N ARG A 256 25.76 -17.05 -13.31
CA ARG A 256 26.82 -16.45 -12.46
C ARG A 256 26.98 -14.93 -12.61
N ALA A 257 25.95 -14.23 -13.05
CA ALA A 257 26.02 -12.79 -13.25
C ALA A 257 26.05 -11.96 -11.96
N LEU A 258 25.51 -12.49 -10.86
CA LEU A 258 25.60 -11.83 -9.55
C LEU A 258 26.87 -12.27 -8.81
N THR A 259 27.64 -11.30 -8.34
CA THR A 259 28.67 -11.53 -7.34
C THR A 259 28.07 -11.40 -5.94
N HIS A 260 28.77 -11.95 -4.93
CA HIS A 260 28.34 -11.75 -3.55
C HIS A 260 28.52 -10.28 -3.19
N GLU A 261 27.42 -9.61 -2.91
CA GLU A 261 27.38 -8.21 -2.48
C GLU A 261 27.33 -8.11 -0.95
N HIS A 262 27.65 -6.92 -0.43
CA HIS A 262 27.54 -6.62 1.00
C HIS A 262 26.51 -5.54 1.29
N THR A 263 25.96 -4.91 0.24
CA THR A 263 24.99 -3.83 0.37
C THR A 263 23.79 -4.10 -0.52
N LEU A 264 22.62 -3.64 -0.07
CA LEU A 264 21.38 -3.78 -0.82
C LEU A 264 21.41 -2.96 -2.12
N ILE A 265 22.04 -1.77 -2.08
CA ILE A 265 22.20 -0.90 -3.26
C ILE A 265 23.08 -1.59 -4.32
N GLY A 266 24.20 -2.17 -3.90
CA GLY A 266 25.09 -2.92 -4.81
C GLY A 266 24.37 -4.09 -5.44
N PHE A 267 23.66 -4.89 -4.64
CA PHE A 267 22.82 -5.98 -5.13
C PHE A 267 21.76 -5.50 -6.12
N ASP A 268 21.02 -4.42 -5.81
CA ASP A 268 19.97 -3.88 -6.68
C ASP A 268 20.53 -3.43 -8.04
N ALA A 269 21.72 -2.80 -8.05
CA ALA A 269 22.38 -2.37 -9.27
C ALA A 269 22.84 -3.56 -10.13
N GLN A 270 23.40 -4.60 -9.50
CA GLN A 270 23.77 -5.83 -10.20
C GLN A 270 22.56 -6.58 -10.74
N PHE A 271 21.50 -6.72 -9.95
CA PHE A 271 20.29 -7.39 -10.38
C PHE A 271 19.69 -6.68 -11.60
N GLN A 272 19.54 -5.36 -11.55
CA GLN A 272 18.98 -4.58 -12.66
C GLN A 272 19.80 -4.66 -13.96
N SER A 273 21.13 -4.79 -13.86
CA SER A 273 22.01 -4.88 -15.03
C SER A 273 22.07 -6.27 -15.67
N HIS A 274 21.69 -7.33 -14.94
CA HIS A 274 21.86 -8.72 -15.37
C HIS A 274 20.55 -9.51 -15.55
N VAL A 275 19.38 -8.88 -15.34
CA VAL A 275 18.09 -9.50 -15.64
C VAL A 275 17.96 -9.72 -17.14
N LYS A 276 17.88 -11.00 -17.52
CA LYS A 276 17.69 -11.46 -18.90
C LYS A 276 16.22 -11.69 -19.22
N ASN A 277 15.49 -12.34 -18.31
CA ASN A 277 14.07 -12.62 -18.49
C ASN A 277 13.23 -11.62 -17.69
N SER A 278 13.14 -10.40 -18.21
CA SER A 278 12.42 -9.30 -17.56
C SER A 278 10.91 -9.53 -17.45
N GLU A 279 10.30 -10.21 -18.42
CA GLU A 279 8.86 -10.51 -18.43
C GLU A 279 8.44 -11.43 -17.27
N ALA A 280 9.37 -12.25 -16.78
CA ALA A 280 9.13 -13.15 -15.65
C ALA A 280 9.26 -12.46 -14.27
N VAL A 281 9.51 -11.15 -14.21
CA VAL A 281 9.71 -10.41 -12.96
C VAL A 281 8.64 -9.34 -12.79
N CYS A 282 8.02 -9.33 -11.62
CA CYS A 282 7.10 -8.27 -11.19
C CYS A 282 7.45 -7.76 -9.79
N GLU A 283 6.89 -6.62 -9.41
CA GLU A 283 6.76 -6.15 -8.04
C GLU A 283 5.28 -6.23 -7.63
N VAL A 284 5.03 -6.73 -6.42
CA VAL A 284 3.69 -6.80 -5.84
C VAL A 284 3.64 -5.92 -4.59
N LEU A 285 2.73 -4.95 -4.60
CA LEU A 285 2.55 -3.97 -3.53
C LEU A 285 1.07 -3.88 -3.13
N ARG A 286 0.83 -3.21 -2.00
CA ARG A 286 -0.52 -2.78 -1.57
C ARG A 286 -1.54 -3.92 -1.52
N LEU A 287 -1.16 -5.07 -0.96
CA LEU A 287 -2.10 -6.15 -0.72
C LEU A 287 -3.12 -5.74 0.37
N THR A 288 -4.34 -5.39 -0.04
CA THR A 288 -5.44 -5.04 0.87
C THR A 288 -6.35 -6.22 1.13
N VAL A 289 -6.98 -6.24 2.31
CA VAL A 289 -8.04 -7.19 2.66
C VAL A 289 -9.18 -6.47 3.38
N GLY A 290 -10.40 -6.75 2.95
CA GLY A 290 -11.63 -6.15 3.48
C GLY A 290 -12.26 -6.97 4.62
N GLY A 291 -13.34 -6.42 5.18
CA GLY A 291 -14.16 -7.09 6.20
C GLY A 291 -13.66 -6.92 7.64
N ASN A 292 -14.27 -7.68 8.55
CA ASN A 292 -13.92 -7.68 9.97
C ASN A 292 -12.60 -8.42 10.26
N ILE A 293 -12.12 -8.40 11.51
CA ILE A 293 -10.83 -8.97 11.91
C ILE A 293 -10.66 -10.44 11.48
N GLN A 294 -11.70 -11.28 11.64
CA GLN A 294 -11.61 -12.70 11.27
C GLN A 294 -11.59 -12.88 9.75
N GLN A 295 -12.41 -12.11 9.03
CA GLN A 295 -12.47 -12.08 7.58
C GLN A 295 -11.15 -11.63 6.96
N LYS A 296 -10.55 -10.54 7.48
CA LYS A 296 -9.25 -10.04 7.02
C LYS A 296 -8.17 -11.12 7.03
N LEU A 297 -8.09 -11.91 8.11
CA LEU A 297 -7.11 -12.99 8.19
C LEU A 297 -7.36 -14.11 7.17
N TYR A 298 -8.63 -14.45 6.94
CA TYR A 298 -9.00 -15.44 5.93
C TYR A 298 -8.73 -14.96 4.51
N PHE A 299 -9.13 -13.73 4.19
CA PHE A 299 -8.88 -13.14 2.88
C PHE A 299 -7.40 -12.89 2.64
N LEU A 300 -6.60 -12.65 3.68
CA LEU A 300 -5.16 -12.57 3.54
C LEU A 300 -4.57 -13.91 3.08
N TYR A 301 -5.00 -15.01 3.68
CA TYR A 301 -4.64 -16.37 3.25
C TYR A 301 -5.07 -16.62 1.79
N LEU A 302 -6.35 -16.38 1.50
CA LEU A 302 -6.92 -16.73 0.20
C LEU A 302 -6.37 -15.85 -0.92
N ALA A 303 -6.15 -14.57 -0.64
CA ALA A 303 -5.52 -13.64 -1.58
C ALA A 303 -4.09 -14.06 -1.87
N GLN A 304 -3.25 -14.40 -0.87
CA GLN A 304 -1.91 -14.94 -1.14
C GLN A 304 -2.00 -16.20 -2.01
N LYS A 305 -2.79 -17.20 -1.60
CA LYS A 305 -2.94 -18.47 -2.33
C LYS A 305 -3.32 -18.28 -3.79
N THR A 306 -4.35 -17.48 -4.04
CA THR A 306 -4.88 -17.28 -5.40
C THR A 306 -4.04 -16.31 -6.23
N MET A 307 -3.49 -15.25 -5.62
CA MET A 307 -2.61 -14.30 -6.30
C MET A 307 -1.33 -14.97 -6.81
N MET A 308 -0.68 -15.83 -6.02
CA MET A 308 0.50 -16.56 -6.51
C MET A 308 0.15 -17.41 -7.74
N SER A 309 -1.03 -18.03 -7.73
CA SER A 309 -1.53 -18.82 -8.87
C SER A 309 -1.78 -17.96 -10.11
N GLU A 310 -2.47 -16.82 -9.96
CA GLU A 310 -2.75 -15.93 -11.09
C GLU A 310 -1.47 -15.29 -11.66
N LEU A 311 -0.54 -14.86 -10.81
CA LEU A 311 0.75 -14.32 -11.25
C LEU A 311 1.58 -15.38 -11.99
N TYR A 312 1.61 -16.61 -11.47
CA TYR A 312 2.34 -17.70 -12.11
C TYR A 312 1.74 -18.09 -13.47
N LYS A 313 0.40 -18.14 -13.58
CA LYS A 313 -0.30 -18.36 -14.86
C LYS A 313 -0.03 -17.25 -15.88
N ALA A 314 0.12 -16.02 -15.41
CA ALA A 314 0.48 -14.87 -16.24
C ALA A 314 1.95 -14.88 -16.72
N GLY A 315 2.75 -15.87 -16.31
CA GLY A 315 4.13 -16.05 -16.74
C GLY A 315 5.18 -15.43 -15.81
N TYR A 316 4.76 -14.78 -14.72
CA TYR A 316 5.70 -14.32 -13.70
C TYR A 316 6.29 -15.50 -12.94
N LYS A 317 7.58 -15.41 -12.63
CA LYS A 317 8.32 -16.40 -11.84
C LYS A 317 8.85 -15.83 -10.52
N LEU A 318 9.18 -14.55 -10.52
CA LEU A 318 9.76 -13.85 -9.38
C LEU A 318 8.93 -12.59 -9.06
N GLY A 319 8.46 -12.49 -7.82
CA GLY A 319 7.75 -11.31 -7.32
C GLY A 319 8.57 -10.56 -6.27
N PHE A 320 8.90 -9.29 -6.51
CA PHE A 320 9.47 -8.40 -5.51
C PHE A 320 8.40 -7.95 -4.51
N THR A 321 8.77 -7.86 -3.24
CA THR A 321 7.84 -7.50 -2.17
C THR A 321 8.51 -6.62 -1.12
N ILE A 322 7.69 -5.80 -0.47
CA ILE A 322 8.01 -5.07 0.76
C ILE A 322 6.96 -5.45 1.79
N ILE A 323 7.36 -6.08 2.90
CA ILE A 323 6.46 -6.68 3.88
C ILE A 323 6.88 -6.28 5.29
N GLU A 324 5.96 -5.68 6.02
CA GLU A 324 6.07 -5.44 7.46
C GLU A 324 5.19 -6.40 8.28
N GLN A 325 4.17 -6.99 7.65
CA GLN A 325 3.23 -7.88 8.34
C GLN A 325 3.89 -9.20 8.79
N VAL A 326 4.21 -9.25 10.08
CA VAL A 326 4.81 -10.42 10.76
C VAL A 326 4.02 -11.70 10.52
N PHE A 327 2.69 -11.62 10.39
CA PHE A 327 1.89 -12.82 10.13
C PHE A 327 2.26 -13.49 8.80
N MET A 328 2.38 -12.72 7.71
CA MET A 328 2.77 -13.23 6.40
C MET A 328 4.20 -13.78 6.42
N LEU A 329 5.12 -13.03 7.03
CA LEU A 329 6.53 -13.45 7.13
C LEU A 329 6.68 -14.77 7.90
N ASN A 330 5.96 -14.94 9.02
CA ASN A 330 5.98 -16.19 9.78
C ASN A 330 5.45 -17.37 8.97
N PHE A 331 4.44 -17.15 8.13
CA PHE A 331 3.96 -18.18 7.22
C PHE A 331 5.03 -18.54 6.18
N TYR A 332 5.62 -17.55 5.52
CA TYR A 332 6.67 -17.77 4.52
C TYR A 332 7.90 -18.48 5.08
N GLN A 333 8.28 -18.20 6.33
CA GLN A 333 9.36 -18.91 7.02
C GLN A 333 9.01 -20.34 7.45
N SER A 334 7.72 -20.70 7.43
CA SER A 334 7.23 -22.04 7.79
C SER A 334 7.12 -22.99 6.60
N ILE A 335 7.23 -22.47 5.39
CA ILE A 335 7.27 -23.24 4.14
C ILE A 335 8.73 -23.32 3.64
N ASP A 336 8.92 -23.80 2.41
CA ASP A 336 10.26 -23.96 1.82
C ASP A 336 11.04 -22.63 1.75
N LEU A 337 12.31 -22.63 2.15
CA LEU A 337 13.18 -21.45 2.14
C LEU A 337 13.43 -20.88 0.73
N SER A 338 13.16 -21.67 -0.31
CA SER A 338 13.23 -21.28 -1.72
C SER A 338 11.95 -20.61 -2.20
N ALA A 339 10.85 -20.71 -1.45
CA ALA A 339 9.56 -20.09 -1.78
C ALA A 339 9.56 -18.59 -1.49
N TYR A 340 10.19 -18.18 -0.38
CA TYR A 340 10.40 -16.77 -0.05
C TYR A 340 11.76 -16.55 0.62
N PHE A 341 12.46 -15.52 0.19
CA PHE A 341 13.76 -15.13 0.75
C PHE A 341 13.92 -13.61 0.74
N HIS A 342 14.63 -13.11 1.75
CA HIS A 342 14.86 -11.68 1.93
C HIS A 342 15.99 -11.16 1.04
N SER A 343 15.95 -9.87 0.70
CA SER A 343 17.11 -9.12 0.17
C SER A 343 17.71 -8.19 1.21
N GLY A 344 16.85 -7.63 2.06
CA GLY A 344 17.27 -6.75 3.14
C GLY A 344 16.12 -6.40 4.07
N TYR A 345 16.44 -5.79 5.19
CA TYR A 345 15.46 -5.30 6.15
C TYR A 345 15.88 -3.98 6.77
N ARG A 346 14.90 -3.27 7.33
CA ARG A 346 15.12 -2.04 8.07
C ARG A 346 14.00 -1.81 9.09
N ASP A 347 14.36 -1.27 10.25
CA ASP A 347 13.41 -0.57 11.11
C ASP A 347 13.31 0.88 10.62
N ILE A 348 12.24 1.18 9.88
CA ILE A 348 12.09 2.47 9.18
C ILE A 348 11.87 3.60 10.17
N ASN A 349 11.13 3.35 11.26
CA ASN A 349 10.69 4.35 12.21
C ASN A 349 11.57 4.41 13.48
N GLY A 350 12.29 3.33 13.78
CA GLY A 350 13.07 3.14 15.00
C GLY A 350 12.24 2.63 16.18
N ASP A 351 11.13 1.94 15.92
CA ASP A 351 10.17 1.47 16.94
C ASP A 351 10.29 -0.05 17.24
N GLY A 352 11.25 -0.73 16.60
CA GLY A 352 11.48 -2.17 16.71
C GLY A 352 10.76 -2.99 15.63
N THR A 353 9.84 -2.40 14.85
CA THR A 353 9.15 -3.06 13.75
C THR A 353 10.03 -3.09 12.52
N LYS A 354 10.33 -4.29 12.02
CA LYS A 354 11.17 -4.48 10.83
C LYS A 354 10.31 -4.61 9.58
N THR A 355 10.58 -3.77 8.59
CA THR A 355 10.12 -3.92 7.22
C THR A 355 11.15 -4.73 6.43
N TYR A 356 10.71 -5.74 5.69
CA TYR A 356 11.57 -6.60 4.89
C TYR A 356 11.31 -6.41 3.40
N ARG A 357 12.39 -6.35 2.63
CA ARG A 357 12.37 -6.57 1.19
C ARG A 357 12.69 -8.03 0.89
N GLY A 358 12.02 -8.60 -0.09
CA GLY A 358 12.23 -10.00 -0.44
C GLY A 358 11.55 -10.40 -1.73
N PHE A 359 11.65 -11.70 -2.00
CA PHE A 359 11.23 -12.29 -3.26
C PHE A 359 10.27 -13.44 -3.02
N TRP A 360 9.17 -13.48 -3.75
CA TRP A 360 8.42 -14.71 -3.98
C TRP A 360 8.99 -15.44 -5.18
N ASN A 361 9.35 -16.71 -4.98
CA ASN A 361 9.45 -17.67 -6.05
C ASN A 361 8.05 -18.22 -6.32
N LEU A 362 7.38 -17.70 -7.35
CA LEU A 362 5.95 -17.92 -7.54
C LEU A 362 5.60 -19.39 -7.77
N GLY A 363 6.47 -20.17 -8.44
CA GLY A 363 6.26 -21.60 -8.62
C GLY A 363 6.25 -22.36 -7.29
N MET A 364 7.28 -22.16 -6.47
CA MET A 364 7.38 -22.78 -5.14
C MET A 364 6.27 -22.31 -4.20
N MET A 365 5.85 -21.04 -4.30
CA MET A 365 4.73 -20.50 -3.53
C MET A 365 3.40 -21.18 -3.93
N VAL A 366 3.15 -21.39 -5.23
CA VAL A 366 1.97 -22.12 -5.71
C VAL A 366 1.96 -23.55 -5.19
N GLU A 367 3.09 -24.25 -5.27
CA GLU A 367 3.24 -25.61 -4.72
C GLU A 367 2.96 -25.64 -3.21
N ALA A 368 3.55 -24.71 -2.46
CA ALA A 368 3.33 -24.61 -1.02
C ALA A 368 1.85 -24.38 -0.68
N PHE A 369 1.15 -23.54 -1.43
CA PHE A 369 -0.26 -23.24 -1.20
C PHE A 369 -1.25 -24.30 -1.72
N GLN A 370 -0.81 -25.24 -2.56
CA GLN A 370 -1.69 -26.23 -3.20
C GLN A 370 -2.47 -27.06 -2.17
N ASP A 371 -1.79 -27.53 -1.13
CA ASP A 371 -2.36 -28.41 -0.10
C ASP A 371 -2.72 -27.67 1.20
N ILE A 372 -2.41 -26.38 1.30
CA ILE A 372 -2.66 -25.60 2.50
C ILE A 372 -4.09 -25.10 2.52
N GLN A 373 -4.83 -25.47 3.57
CA GLN A 373 -6.12 -24.91 3.92
C GLN A 373 -5.95 -23.79 4.96
N PHE A 374 -6.99 -22.98 5.17
CA PHE A 374 -6.94 -21.87 6.12
C PHE A 374 -6.57 -22.29 7.56
N ARG A 375 -6.96 -23.51 7.97
CA ARG A 375 -6.59 -24.04 9.29
C ARG A 375 -5.09 -24.29 9.39
N ASP A 376 -4.48 -24.86 8.35
CA ASP A 376 -3.06 -25.17 8.30
C ASP A 376 -2.24 -23.90 8.23
N TYR A 377 -2.68 -22.92 7.42
CA TYR A 377 -2.09 -21.58 7.37
C TYR A 377 -1.98 -20.94 8.76
N LYS A 378 -3.05 -20.99 9.56
CA LYS A 378 -3.02 -20.52 10.95
C LYS A 378 -2.11 -21.34 11.86
N HIS A 379 -2.04 -22.66 11.64
CA HIS A 379 -1.21 -23.54 12.44
C HIS A 379 0.29 -23.27 12.19
N CYS A 380 0.70 -23.21 10.93
CA CYS A 380 2.04 -22.85 10.48
C CYS A 380 2.56 -21.57 11.16
N VAL A 381 1.75 -20.51 11.16
CA VAL A 381 2.12 -19.23 11.80
C VAL A 381 2.24 -19.34 13.32
N ARG A 382 1.37 -20.14 13.96
CA ARG A 382 1.40 -20.33 15.42
C ARG A 382 2.65 -21.09 15.87
N THR A 383 3.02 -22.16 15.17
CA THR A 383 4.19 -22.97 15.51
C THR A 383 5.47 -22.12 15.46
N LYS A 384 5.64 -21.31 14.40
CA LYS A 384 6.78 -20.39 14.30
C LYS A 384 6.82 -19.31 15.38
N ARG A 385 5.67 -18.79 15.83
CA ARG A 385 5.64 -17.83 16.96
C ARG A 385 6.14 -18.44 18.27
N MET A 386 6.01 -19.76 18.45
CA MET A 386 6.48 -20.46 19.65
C MET A 386 7.99 -20.75 19.59
N ASP A 387 8.58 -20.83 18.39
CA ASP A 387 10.00 -21.09 18.15
C ASP A 387 10.91 -19.85 18.30
N LYS A 388 10.70 -19.03 19.35
CA LYS A 388 11.39 -17.73 19.64
C LYS A 388 12.95 -17.73 19.66
N LYS A 389 13.64 -18.79 19.24
CA LYS A 389 15.11 -18.89 19.15
C LYS A 389 15.72 -18.65 17.76
N VAL A 390 14.96 -18.35 16.69
CA VAL A 390 15.54 -18.23 15.32
C VAL A 390 15.35 -16.83 14.68
N ASN A 391 14.95 -15.82 15.45
CA ASN A 391 14.68 -14.47 14.92
C ASN A 391 15.90 -13.56 14.76
N GLU A 392 17.13 -14.08 14.79
CA GLU A 392 18.31 -13.24 14.66
C GLU A 392 18.87 -13.17 13.23
N HIS A 393 18.91 -14.25 12.43
CA HIS A 393 19.56 -14.20 11.12
C HIS A 393 19.00 -15.22 10.09
N ALA A 394 17.87 -14.90 9.47
CA ALA A 394 17.43 -15.50 8.21
C ALA A 394 17.22 -14.41 7.16
#